data_AF-A0A520EGZ0-F1
#
_entry.id   AF-A0A520EGZ0-F1
#
_cell.length_a   1.000
_cell.length_b   1.000
_cell.length_c   1.000
_cell.angle_alpha   90.00
_cell.angle_beta   90.00
_cell.angle_gamma   90.00
#
_symmetry.space_group_name_H-M   'P 1'
#
loop_
_entity.id
_entity.type
_entity.pdbx_description
1 polymer ?
#
loop_
_entity_poly.entity_id
_entity_poly.type
_entity_poly.pdbx_seq_one_letter_code
_entity_poly.pdbx_strand_id
1 'polypeptide(L)'
;AQYDAKIRDQLEDIHTDVAKMLRRSAKQCPPLLDYRERLVVALERFDNGDTASLTSPLTDGYHTVWMWLHQHVLMMLGMTRAEDEALEEKLVSGSPE
;
A
#
# COMPACT_ATOMS: atom_id res chain seq x y z
N ALA A 1 -4.43 22.44 4.15
CA ALA A 1 -3.15 22.78 3.52
C ALA A 1 -1.95 22.15 4.26
N GLN A 2 -1.52 22.65 5.44
CA GLN A 2 -0.38 22.04 6.16
C GLN A 2 -0.66 20.63 6.68
N TYR A 3 -1.89 20.36 7.14
CA TYR A 3 -2.32 19.02 7.53
C TYR A 3 -2.26 18.04 6.35
N ASP A 4 -2.80 18.43 5.18
CA ASP A 4 -2.79 17.61 3.98
C ASP A 4 -1.37 17.34 3.48
N ALA A 5 -0.47 18.33 3.56
CA ALA A 5 0.94 18.16 3.24
C ALA A 5 1.63 17.14 4.15
N LYS A 6 1.38 17.21 5.47
CA LYS A 6 1.92 16.21 6.42
C LYS A 6 1.43 14.80 6.13
N ILE A 7 0.13 14.64 5.87
CA ILE A 7 -0.46 13.32 5.55
C ILE A 7 0.14 12.79 4.25
N ARG A 8 0.42 13.69 3.30
CA ARG A 8 1.10 13.33 2.06
C ARG A 8 2.54 12.86 2.30
N ASP A 9 3.33 13.57 3.09
CA ASP A 9 4.70 13.14 3.41
C ASP A 9 4.70 11.73 4.03
N GLN A 10 3.76 11.46 4.96
CA GLN A 10 3.59 10.14 5.54
C GLN A 10 3.23 9.06 4.51
N LEU A 11 2.38 9.39 3.53
CA LEU A 11 2.06 8.48 2.43
C LEU A 11 3.28 8.19 1.55
N GLU A 12 4.13 9.19 1.31
CA GLU A 12 5.37 9.04 0.53
C GLU A 12 6.39 8.14 1.24
N ASP A 13 6.51 8.26 2.56
CA ASP A 13 7.36 7.39 3.38
C ASP A 13 6.90 5.93 3.27
N ILE A 14 5.60 5.68 3.48
CA ILE A 14 4.98 4.34 3.34
C ILE A 14 5.20 3.80 1.92
N HIS A 15 4.94 4.63 0.90
CA HIS A 15 5.11 4.24 -0.50
C HIS A 15 6.54 3.82 -0.79
N THR A 16 7.51 4.60 -0.32
CA THR A 16 8.94 4.35 -0.50
C THR A 16 9.36 3.02 0.12
N ASP A 17 8.92 2.72 1.33
CA ASP A 17 9.29 1.49 2.02
C ASP A 17 8.62 0.26 1.41
N VAL A 18 7.36 0.37 0.99
CA VAL A 18 6.67 -0.67 0.24
C VAL A 18 7.34 -0.91 -1.11
N ALA A 19 7.71 0.13 -1.86
CA ALA A 19 8.41 -0.02 -3.13
C ALA A 19 9.76 -0.74 -2.97
N LYS A 20 10.53 -0.44 -1.91
CA LYS A 20 11.77 -1.16 -1.56
C LYS A 20 11.51 -2.63 -1.22
N MET A 21 10.46 -2.92 -0.46
CA MET A 21 10.05 -4.29 -0.14
C MET A 21 9.69 -5.05 -1.43
N LEU A 22 8.82 -4.50 -2.26
CA LEU A 22 8.37 -5.11 -3.52
C LEU A 22 9.55 -5.40 -4.45
N ARG A 23 10.51 -4.48 -4.58
CA ARG A 23 11.70 -4.70 -5.40
C ARG A 23 12.54 -5.89 -4.93
N ARG A 24 12.62 -6.12 -3.62
CA ARG A 24 13.34 -7.27 -3.05
C ARG A 24 12.57 -8.57 -3.25
N SER A 25 11.27 -8.56 -2.95
CA SER A 25 10.40 -9.74 -3.07
C SER A 25 10.18 -10.16 -4.53
N ALA A 26 10.19 -9.21 -5.46
CA ALA A 26 10.08 -9.45 -6.90
C ALA A 26 11.14 -10.39 -7.48
N LYS A 27 12.31 -10.50 -6.83
CA LYS A 27 13.34 -11.46 -7.23
C LYS A 27 12.87 -12.92 -7.14
N GLN A 28 11.90 -13.19 -6.26
CA GLN A 28 11.33 -14.50 -6.01
C GLN A 28 9.89 -14.61 -6.53
N CYS A 29 9.15 -13.51 -6.54
CA CYS A 29 7.79 -13.42 -7.08
C CYS A 29 7.66 -12.23 -8.06
N PRO A 30 8.02 -12.40 -9.35
CA PRO A 30 8.02 -11.33 -10.35
C PRO A 30 6.72 -10.53 -10.48
N PRO A 31 5.51 -11.13 -10.34
CA PRO A 31 4.24 -10.38 -10.42
C PRO A 31 4.11 -9.22 -9.42
N LEU A 32 4.89 -9.18 -8.35
CA LEU A 32 4.87 -8.08 -7.38
C LEU A 32 5.32 -6.72 -7.96
N LEU A 33 6.06 -6.73 -9.08
CA LEU A 33 6.46 -5.49 -9.75
C LEU A 33 5.29 -4.75 -10.39
N ASP A 34 4.26 -5.46 -10.86
CA ASP A 34 3.06 -4.84 -11.46
C ASP A 34 2.34 -3.95 -10.45
N TYR A 35 2.17 -4.42 -9.21
CA TYR A 35 1.57 -3.61 -8.14
C TYR A 35 2.40 -2.36 -7.84
N ARG A 36 3.74 -2.46 -7.87
CA ARG A 36 4.62 -1.30 -7.67
C ARG A 36 4.36 -0.25 -8.75
N GLU A 37 4.31 -0.66 -10.02
CA GLU A 37 4.07 0.25 -11.13
C GLU A 37 2.69 0.91 -11.04
N ARG A 38 1.65 0.13 -10.70
CA ARG A 38 0.28 0.65 -10.52
C ARG A 38 0.17 1.63 -9.34
N LEU A 39 0.85 1.36 -8.22
CA LEU A 39 0.90 2.28 -7.08
C LEU A 39 1.59 3.60 -7.46
N VAL A 40 2.69 3.55 -8.22
CA VAL A 40 3.38 4.75 -8.71
C VAL A 40 2.45 5.58 -9.59
N VAL A 41 1.80 4.96 -10.58
CA VAL A 41 0.87 5.67 -11.47
C VAL A 41 -0.30 6.29 -10.71
N ALA A 42 -0.87 5.59 -9.74
CA ALA A 42 -1.96 6.11 -8.93
C ALA A 42 -1.53 7.30 -8.05
N LEU A 43 -0.32 7.26 -7.50
CA LEU A 43 0.26 8.34 -6.72
C LEU A 43 0.59 9.55 -7.62
N GLU A 44 1.23 9.35 -8.77
CA GLU A 44 1.49 10.42 -9.74
C GLU A 44 0.21 11.14 -10.18
N ARG A 45 -0.90 10.43 -10.37
CA ARG A 45 -2.20 11.06 -10.67
C ARG A 45 -2.69 11.94 -9.52
N PHE A 46 -2.50 11.48 -8.28
CA PHE A 46 -2.88 12.24 -7.09
C PHE A 46 -2.08 13.54 -7.01
N ASP A 47 -0.79 13.48 -7.30
CA ASP A 47 0.14 14.63 -7.30
C ASP A 47 -0.26 15.68 -8.33
N ASN A 48 -0.81 15.22 -9.45
CA ASN A 48 -1.30 16.06 -10.54
C ASN A 48 -2.72 16.62 -10.28
N GLY A 49 -3.26 16.44 -9.08
CA GLY A 49 -4.51 17.05 -8.63
C GLY A 49 -5.76 16.19 -8.80
N ASP A 50 -5.62 14.95 -9.29
CA ASP A 50 -6.72 13.98 -9.32
C ASP A 50 -6.90 13.33 -7.95
N THR A 51 -7.59 14.02 -7.04
CA THR A 51 -7.81 13.52 -5.67
C THR A 51 -8.62 12.21 -5.62
N ALA A 52 -9.39 11.91 -6.67
CA ALA A 52 -10.12 10.66 -6.76
C ALA A 52 -9.17 9.46 -6.93
N SER A 53 -7.94 9.66 -7.43
CA SER A 53 -6.98 8.57 -7.65
C SER A 53 -6.46 7.94 -6.35
N LEU A 54 -6.71 8.51 -5.17
CA LEU A 54 -6.35 7.87 -3.90
C LEU A 54 -7.30 6.74 -3.50
N THR A 55 -8.62 6.96 -3.59
CA THR A 55 -9.62 6.09 -2.97
C THR A 55 -10.70 5.60 -3.92
N SER A 56 -10.76 6.13 -5.14
CA SER A 56 -11.77 5.72 -6.11
C SER A 56 -11.64 4.22 -6.41
N PRO A 57 -12.72 3.44 -6.22
CA PRO A 57 -12.75 2.03 -6.58
C PRO A 57 -13.01 1.80 -8.08
N LEU A 58 -13.46 2.85 -8.79
CA LEU A 58 -13.83 2.79 -10.20
C LEU A 58 -12.63 3.01 -11.13
N THR A 59 -11.62 3.72 -10.63
CA THR A 59 -10.29 3.82 -11.22
C THR A 59 -9.39 2.91 -10.39
N ASP A 60 -8.29 2.38 -10.94
CA ASP A 60 -7.28 1.67 -10.14
C ASP A 60 -6.55 2.64 -9.19
N GLY A 61 -7.27 3.17 -8.20
CA GLY A 61 -6.78 4.13 -7.25
C GLY A 61 -5.77 3.50 -6.28
N TYR A 62 -4.98 4.33 -5.64
CA TYR A 62 -3.88 3.91 -4.79
C TYR A 62 -4.32 2.90 -3.72
N HIS A 63 -5.42 3.19 -3.01
CA HIS A 63 -6.00 2.31 -2.01
C HIS A 63 -6.47 0.97 -2.59
N THR A 64 -7.07 0.98 -3.77
CA THR A 64 -7.55 -0.24 -4.44
C THR A 64 -6.39 -1.15 -4.81
N VAL A 65 -5.34 -0.59 -5.42
CA VAL A 65 -4.11 -1.32 -5.76
C VAL A 65 -3.42 -1.85 -4.51
N TRP A 66 -3.36 -1.04 -3.45
CA TRP A 66 -2.84 -1.45 -2.14
C TRP A 66 -3.59 -2.66 -1.58
N MET A 67 -4.92 -2.66 -1.60
CA MET A 67 -5.73 -3.77 -1.09
C MET A 67 -5.51 -5.06 -1.88
N TRP A 68 -5.32 -4.98 -3.20
CA TRP A 68 -4.98 -6.14 -4.02
C TRP A 68 -3.57 -6.66 -3.72
N LEU A 69 -2.59 -5.76 -3.57
CA LEU A 69 -1.25 -6.14 -3.15
C LEU A 69 -1.28 -6.84 -1.79
N HIS A 70 -1.99 -6.27 -0.82
CA HIS A 70 -2.15 -6.83 0.51
C HIS A 70 -2.71 -8.24 0.45
N GLN A 71 -3.81 -8.44 -0.29
CA GLN A 71 -4.41 -9.76 -0.49
C GLN A 71 -3.43 -10.75 -1.12
N HIS A 72 -2.66 -10.31 -2.12
CA HIS A 72 -1.65 -11.16 -2.75
C HIS A 72 -0.56 -11.57 -1.75
N VAL A 73 -0.08 -10.65 -0.92
CA VAL A 73 0.90 -10.97 0.12
C VAL A 73 0.36 -11.99 1.11
N LEU A 74 -0.88 -11.83 1.59
CA LEU A 74 -1.51 -12.82 2.47
C LEU A 74 -1.58 -14.21 1.82
N MET A 75 -1.98 -14.29 0.55
CA MET A 75 -2.04 -15.55 -0.18
C MET A 75 -0.65 -16.20 -0.33
N MET A 76 0.39 -15.41 -0.61
CA MET A 76 1.76 -15.93 -0.67
C MET A 76 2.25 -16.47 0.68
N LEU A 77 1.85 -15.83 1.78
CA LEU A 77 2.20 -16.25 3.14
C LEU A 77 1.32 -17.41 3.63
N GLY A 78 0.26 -17.78 2.89
CA GLY A 78 -0.73 -18.75 3.33
C GLY A 78 -1.56 -18.28 4.52
N MET A 79 -1.63 -16.96 4.76
CA MET A 79 -2.33 -16.36 5.88
C MET A 79 -3.79 -16.06 5.52
N THR A 80 -4.69 -16.33 6.47
CA THR A 80 -6.09 -15.94 6.40
C THR A 80 -6.28 -14.49 6.82
N ARG A 81 -7.43 -13.90 6.47
CA ARG A 81 -7.81 -12.55 6.93
C ARG A 81 -7.98 -12.44 8.44
N ALA A 82 -8.44 -13.50 9.10
CA ALA A 82 -8.56 -13.52 10.56
C ALA A 82 -7.19 -13.54 11.25
N GLU A 83 -6.20 -14.24 10.69
CA GLU A 83 -4.83 -14.27 11.24
C GLU A 83 -4.12 -12.92 11.06
N ASP A 84 -4.33 -12.28 9.91
CA ASP A 84 -3.87 -10.93 9.61
C ASP A 84 -4.43 -9.91 10.60
N GLU A 85 -5.75 -9.86 10.76
CA GLU A 85 -6.45 -8.96 11.69
C GLU A 85 -5.98 -9.16 13.14
N ALA A 86 -5.85 -10.42 13.59
CA ALA A 86 -5.35 -10.73 14.93
C ALA A 86 -3.87 -10.35 15.13
N LEU A 87 -3.06 -10.33 14.07
CA LEU A 87 -1.67 -9.88 14.12
C LEU A 87 -1.62 -8.35 14.15
N GLU A 88 -2.42 -7.68 13.32
CA GLU A 88 -2.56 -6.22 13.30
C GLU A 88 -2.98 -5.69 14.68
N GLU A 89 -4.01 -6.28 15.29
CA GLU A 89 -4.47 -5.90 16.63
C GLU A 89 -3.34 -5.97 17.66
N LYS A 90 -2.51 -7.03 17.62
CA LYS A 90 -1.36 -7.19 18.53
C LYS A 90 -0.26 -6.16 18.28
N LEU A 91 0.01 -5.82 17.02
CA LEU A 91 1.02 -4.83 16.67
C LEU A 91 0.59 -3.42 17.04
N VAL A 92 -0.68 -3.08 16.82
CA VAL A 92 -1.26 -1.77 17.15
C VAL A 92 -1.39 -1.61 18.66
N SER A 93 -1.91 -2.61 19.37
CA SER A 93 -2.04 -2.58 20.84
C SER A 93 -0.71 -2.71 21.58
N GLY A 94 0.29 -3.34 20.95
CA GLY A 94 1.64 -3.55 21.50
C GLY A 94 2.63 -2.42 21.21
N SER A 95 2.27 -1.43 20.40
CA SER A 95 3.10 -0.24 20.18
C SER A 95 2.86 0.74 21.34
N PRO A 96 3.84 0.99 22.23
CA PRO A 96 3.68 2.01 23.25
C PRO A 96 3.58 3.38 22.58
N GLU A 97 2.60 4.19 22.99
CA GLU A 97 2.57 5.64 22.72
C GLU A 97 3.84 6.34 23.25
#